data_AF-A0A1F8M767-F1
#
_entry.id   AF-A0A1F8M767-F1
#
_cell.length_a   1.000
_cell.length_b   1.000
_cell.length_c   1.000
_cell.angle_alpha   90.00
_cell.angle_beta   90.00
_cell.angle_gamma   90.00
#
_symmetry.space_group_name_H-M   'P 1'
#
loop_
_entity.id
_entity.type
_entity.pdbx_description
1 polymer ?
#
loop_
_entity_poly.entity_id
_entity_poly.type
_entity_poly.pdbx_seq_one_letter_code
_entity_poly.pdbx_strand_id
1 'polypeptide(L)'
;GDIHRVYNIVQELQIASGLEMVPAIYIIDDPALNAFAVGRDPNNAAVVVTSGLLTKLNRDELQGVVGHETAHIKNRDVLLMSLCATLLSTMNMVTWLFSPKRYFTKEYGDLGDEAMWFFLLLLSPILVVLVIFGTLLIHDLPFVLPFLIFILYIPAFMLLMPFLAKLIYFAISRRREYLADACSALYTRYPEGLASALEKMANSTDQVLAASAATAPIYIVNPYREPGMAASDITSTHPPISERIRILRAMAHASYAEYDKAYREIRGIDKSVIPAYTLAAAGTAAIREAVPDGLHHIQRTRETTNALWNARKYNIINCACGTRMRLPPSFKLPEVKCPHCGRINPV
;
A
#
# COMPACT_ATOMS: atom_id res chain seq x y z
N GLY A 1 15.41 10.81 -17.34
CA GLY A 1 15.22 9.35 -17.24
C GLY A 1 14.26 9.05 -16.10
N ASP A 2 13.59 7.89 -16.14
CA ASP A 2 12.52 7.55 -15.19
C ASP A 2 12.97 7.51 -13.73
N ILE A 3 14.24 7.15 -13.48
CA ILE A 3 14.86 7.18 -12.14
C ILE A 3 14.79 8.58 -11.51
N HIS A 4 15.14 9.64 -12.26
CA HIS A 4 15.06 11.01 -11.76
C HIS A 4 13.63 11.46 -11.49
N ARG A 5 12.67 10.96 -12.30
CA ARG A 5 11.25 11.28 -12.13
C ARG A 5 10.73 10.71 -10.81
N VAL A 6 11.00 9.43 -10.53
CA VAL A 6 10.58 8.77 -9.28
C VAL A 6 11.26 9.43 -8.07
N TYR A 7 12.56 9.69 -8.17
CA TYR A 7 13.32 10.33 -7.09
C TYR A 7 12.72 11.68 -6.67
N ASN A 8 12.43 12.55 -7.65
CA ASN A 8 11.84 13.86 -7.36
C ASN A 8 10.45 13.71 -6.71
N ILE A 9 9.63 12.78 -7.17
CA ILE A 9 8.31 12.51 -6.60
C ILE A 9 8.42 12.04 -5.14
N VAL A 10 9.30 11.09 -4.85
CA VAL A 10 9.52 10.58 -3.49
C VAL A 10 10.03 11.68 -2.57
N GLN A 11 10.92 12.55 -3.05
CA GLN A 11 11.42 13.68 -2.28
C GLN A 11 10.32 14.72 -1.98
N GLU A 12 9.49 15.06 -2.98
CA GLU A 12 8.34 15.96 -2.79
C GLU A 12 7.36 15.40 -1.74
N LEU A 13 7.11 14.09 -1.78
CA LEU A 13 6.19 13.43 -0.86
C LEU A 13 6.78 13.23 0.53
N GLN A 14 8.10 13.03 0.66
CA GLN A 14 8.78 13.05 1.96
C GLN A 14 8.56 14.40 2.66
N ILE A 15 8.70 15.51 1.94
CA ILE A 15 8.45 16.86 2.47
C ILE A 15 6.97 17.02 2.83
N ALA A 16 6.06 16.67 1.92
CA ALA A 16 4.62 16.85 2.12
C ALA A 16 4.05 16.00 3.26
N SER A 17 4.57 14.78 3.46
CA SER A 17 4.18 13.87 4.55
C SER A 17 4.88 14.17 5.88
N GLY A 18 5.93 15.00 5.86
CA GLY A 18 6.77 15.28 7.02
C GLY A 18 7.52 14.03 7.51
N LEU A 19 7.95 13.15 6.61
CA LEU A 19 8.91 12.09 6.94
C LEU A 19 10.28 12.73 7.24
N GLU A 20 11.03 12.16 8.18
CA GLU A 20 12.36 12.70 8.55
C GLU A 20 13.40 12.38 7.47
N MET A 21 13.34 11.17 6.93
CA MET A 21 14.26 10.65 5.93
C MET A 21 13.53 10.40 4.61
N VAL A 22 14.24 10.60 3.49
CA VAL A 22 13.76 10.17 2.17
C VAL A 22 13.84 8.64 2.10
N PRO A 23 12.72 7.92 1.87
CA PRO A 23 12.75 6.47 1.73
C PRO A 23 13.67 6.03 0.59
N ALA A 24 14.32 4.88 0.74
CA ALA A 24 15.06 4.26 -0.34
C ALA A 24 14.12 3.92 -1.51
N ILE A 25 14.63 3.96 -2.74
CA ILE A 25 13.82 3.73 -3.94
C ILE A 25 14.38 2.52 -4.66
N TYR A 26 13.53 1.52 -4.87
CA TYR A 26 13.87 0.34 -5.67
C TYR A 26 12.95 0.26 -6.89
N ILE A 27 13.54 -0.10 -8.03
CA ILE A 27 12.79 -0.37 -9.25
C ILE A 27 12.92 -1.86 -9.54
N ILE A 28 11.79 -2.55 -9.64
CA ILE A 28 11.73 -3.94 -10.08
C ILE A 28 11.39 -3.95 -11.56
N ASP A 29 12.13 -4.74 -12.33
CA ASP A 29 11.81 -4.97 -13.73
C ASP A 29 10.67 -5.99 -13.85
N ASP A 30 9.45 -5.48 -13.87
CA ASP A 30 8.21 -6.24 -13.94
C ASP A 30 7.18 -5.41 -14.73
N PRO A 31 6.54 -5.98 -15.78
CA PRO A 31 5.55 -5.26 -16.58
C PRO A 31 4.23 -5.01 -15.85
N ALA A 32 3.98 -5.67 -14.71
CA ALA A 32 2.79 -5.47 -13.90
C ALA A 32 2.72 -4.04 -13.34
N LEU A 33 1.50 -3.54 -13.12
CA LEU A 33 1.28 -2.21 -12.54
C LEU A 33 1.20 -2.33 -11.02
N ASN A 34 2.34 -2.28 -10.35
CA ASN A 34 2.41 -2.41 -8.91
C ASN A 34 3.45 -1.50 -8.24
N ALA A 35 3.19 -1.16 -6.99
CA ALA A 35 4.09 -0.46 -6.10
C ALA A 35 3.81 -0.91 -4.67
N PHE A 36 4.81 -0.81 -3.80
CA PHE A 36 4.63 -1.13 -2.39
C PHE A 36 5.68 -0.50 -1.49
N ALA A 37 5.29 -0.22 -0.25
CA ALA A 37 6.17 0.20 0.83
C ALA A 37 6.71 -0.98 1.64
N VAL A 38 8.00 -0.91 2.00
CA VAL A 38 8.64 -1.84 2.95
C VAL A 38 9.41 -1.09 4.02
N GLY A 39 9.58 -1.73 5.18
CA GLY A 39 10.28 -1.16 6.34
C GLY A 39 9.35 -0.96 7.52
N ARG A 40 9.80 -1.37 8.72
CA ARG A 40 9.05 -1.23 9.97
C ARG A 40 9.26 0.12 10.65
N ASP A 41 10.36 0.78 10.30
CA ASP A 41 10.77 2.09 10.80
C ASP A 41 10.73 3.09 9.63
N PRO A 42 10.01 4.22 9.76
CA PRO A 42 10.01 5.28 8.75
C PRO A 42 11.41 5.78 8.35
N ASN A 43 12.39 5.68 9.26
CA ASN A 43 13.76 6.12 9.00
C ASN A 43 14.60 5.09 8.23
N ASN A 44 14.11 3.85 8.11
CA ASN A 44 14.72 2.78 7.34
C ASN A 44 13.64 2.05 6.52
N ALA A 45 12.98 2.81 5.65
CA ALA A 45 11.93 2.34 4.78
C ALA A 45 12.31 2.51 3.31
N ALA A 46 11.63 1.77 2.45
CA ALA A 46 11.79 1.88 1.01
C ALA A 46 10.44 1.85 0.29
N VAL A 47 10.37 2.57 -0.82
CA VAL A 47 9.30 2.51 -1.81
C VAL A 47 9.81 1.72 -3.01
N VAL A 48 9.07 0.69 -3.37
CA VAL A 48 9.37 -0.16 -4.51
C VAL A 48 8.36 0.10 -5.61
N VAL A 49 8.83 0.33 -6.84
CA VAL A 49 7.99 0.57 -8.02
C VAL A 49 8.38 -0.39 -9.15
N THR A 50 7.40 -0.84 -9.93
CA THR A 50 7.61 -1.71 -11.09
C THR A 50 7.88 -0.91 -12.37
N SER A 51 8.65 -1.46 -13.31
CA SER A 51 8.90 -0.83 -14.62
C SER A 51 7.61 -0.61 -15.42
N GLY A 52 6.62 -1.51 -15.29
CA GLY A 52 5.28 -1.36 -15.84
C GLY A 52 4.55 -0.12 -15.35
N LEU A 53 4.62 0.17 -14.04
CA LEU A 53 4.01 1.36 -13.46
C LEU A 53 4.68 2.64 -13.95
N LEU A 54 6.00 2.65 -14.14
CA LEU A 54 6.73 3.79 -14.68
C LEU A 54 6.43 4.08 -16.15
N THR A 55 6.16 3.05 -16.94
CA THR A 55 5.87 3.22 -18.37
C THR A 55 4.41 3.62 -18.62
N LYS A 56 3.45 3.11 -17.83
CA LYS A 56 2.01 3.34 -18.06
C LYS A 56 1.42 4.53 -17.31
N LEU A 57 2.01 4.95 -16.19
CA LEU A 57 1.51 6.09 -15.40
C LEU A 57 2.23 7.39 -15.76
N ASN A 58 1.44 8.46 -15.80
CA ASN A 58 1.97 9.80 -15.92
C ASN A 58 2.53 10.31 -14.58
N ARG A 59 3.09 11.52 -14.57
CA ARG A 59 3.73 12.07 -13.37
C ARG A 59 2.75 12.23 -12.21
N ASP A 60 1.53 12.73 -12.46
CA ASP A 60 0.53 13.00 -11.41
C ASP A 60 -0.07 11.71 -10.86
N GLU A 61 -0.27 10.71 -11.71
CA GLU A 61 -0.71 9.36 -11.34
C GLU A 61 0.34 8.64 -10.51
N LEU A 62 1.60 8.65 -10.97
CA LEU A 62 2.73 8.10 -10.23
C LEU A 62 2.89 8.80 -8.88
N GLN A 63 2.71 10.12 -8.83
CA GLN A 63 2.75 10.89 -7.58
C GLN A 63 1.60 10.51 -6.64
N GLY A 64 0.40 10.22 -7.16
CA GLY A 64 -0.72 9.68 -6.37
C GLY A 64 -0.39 8.32 -5.75
N VAL A 65 0.16 7.39 -6.55
CA VAL A 65 0.55 6.05 -6.06
C VAL A 65 1.68 6.13 -5.04
N VAL A 66 2.76 6.87 -5.34
CA VAL A 66 3.86 7.03 -4.38
C VAL A 66 3.38 7.76 -3.12
N GLY A 67 2.42 8.68 -3.24
CA GLY A 67 1.81 9.37 -2.09
C GLY A 67 1.06 8.40 -1.17
N HIS A 68 0.39 7.42 -1.75
CA HIS A 68 -0.27 6.34 -1.04
C HIS A 68 0.74 5.44 -0.31
N GLU A 69 1.79 5.00 -1.00
CA GLU A 69 2.86 4.20 -0.37
C GLU A 69 3.61 4.96 0.73
N THR A 70 3.84 6.26 0.52
CA THR A 70 4.45 7.13 1.53
C THR A 70 3.59 7.23 2.79
N ALA A 71 2.26 7.21 2.65
CA ALA A 71 1.35 7.20 3.79
C ALA A 71 1.47 5.92 4.63
N HIS A 72 1.68 4.76 4.00
CA HIS A 72 1.92 3.52 4.73
C HIS A 72 3.21 3.56 5.54
N ILE A 73 4.27 4.17 5.00
CA ILE A 73 5.53 4.39 5.72
C ILE A 73 5.28 5.34 6.90
N LYS A 74 4.70 6.51 6.64
CA LYS A 74 4.48 7.55 7.67
C LYS A 74 3.64 7.05 8.83
N ASN A 75 2.62 6.25 8.55
CA ASN A 75 1.71 5.74 9.56
C ASN A 75 2.11 4.35 10.13
N ARG A 76 3.26 3.80 9.71
CA ARG A 76 3.81 2.51 10.17
C ARG A 76 2.90 1.30 9.89
N ASP A 77 2.27 1.30 8.73
CA ASP A 77 1.27 0.29 8.36
C ASP A 77 1.91 -1.08 8.14
N VAL A 78 3.12 -1.10 7.57
CA VAL A 78 3.92 -2.31 7.40
C VAL A 78 4.18 -3.00 8.75
N LEU A 79 4.51 -2.24 9.80
CA LEU A 79 4.72 -2.77 11.15
C LEU A 79 3.42 -3.31 11.74
N LEU A 80 2.34 -2.52 11.67
CA LEU A 80 1.02 -2.91 12.19
C LEU A 80 0.52 -4.20 11.52
N MET A 81 0.54 -4.24 10.19
CA MET A 81 0.05 -5.39 9.43
C MET A 81 0.92 -6.62 9.59
N SER A 82 2.25 -6.45 9.75
CA SER A 82 3.14 -7.56 10.12
C SER A 82 2.75 -8.15 11.47
N LEU A 83 2.51 -7.32 12.49
CA LEU A 83 2.11 -7.79 13.82
C LEU A 83 0.75 -8.51 13.78
N CYS A 84 -0.24 -7.92 13.11
CA CYS A 84 -1.56 -8.55 12.94
C CYS A 84 -1.47 -9.88 12.19
N ALA A 85 -0.65 -9.96 11.13
CA ALA A 85 -0.42 -11.19 10.38
C ALA A 85 0.28 -12.26 11.23
N THR A 86 1.28 -11.89 12.04
CA THR A 86 1.94 -12.81 12.98
C THR A 86 0.95 -13.36 14.01
N LEU A 87 0.13 -12.51 14.64
CA LEU A 87 -0.87 -12.95 15.61
C LEU A 87 -1.90 -13.90 14.98
N LEU A 88 -2.41 -13.55 13.80
CA LEU A 88 -3.33 -14.42 13.06
C LEU A 88 -2.69 -15.76 12.70
N SER A 89 -1.42 -15.75 12.28
CA SER A 89 -0.66 -16.95 11.95
C SER A 89 -0.46 -17.84 13.18
N THR A 90 -0.15 -17.26 14.34
CA THR A 90 -0.07 -18.00 15.61
C THR A 90 -1.41 -18.61 16.00
N MET A 91 -2.52 -17.89 15.86
CA MET A 91 -3.86 -18.42 16.15
C MET A 91 -4.24 -19.56 15.20
N ASN A 92 -3.91 -19.44 13.91
CA ASN A 92 -4.11 -20.50 12.92
C ASN A 92 -3.25 -21.73 13.24
N MET A 93 -1.99 -21.53 13.63
CA MET A 93 -1.07 -22.59 14.03
C MET A 93 -1.62 -23.35 15.24
N VAL A 94 -2.06 -22.63 16.28
CA VAL A 94 -2.69 -23.24 17.46
C VAL A 94 -3.91 -24.05 17.04
N THR A 95 -4.83 -23.47 16.27
CA THR A 95 -6.05 -24.17 15.83
C THR A 95 -5.73 -25.41 15.00
N TRP A 96 -4.68 -25.36 14.17
CA TRP A 96 -4.21 -26.50 13.40
C TRP A 96 -3.61 -27.61 14.27
N LEU A 97 -2.84 -27.27 15.32
CA LEU A 97 -2.28 -28.25 16.28
C LEU A 97 -3.38 -29.08 16.94
N PHE A 98 -4.54 -28.48 17.20
CA PHE A 98 -5.69 -29.16 17.80
C PHE A 98 -6.72 -29.65 16.77
N SER A 99 -6.42 -29.56 15.46
CA SER A 99 -7.37 -29.96 14.41
C SER A 99 -7.40 -31.48 14.21
N PRO A 100 -8.60 -32.12 14.17
CA PRO A 100 -8.72 -33.56 13.95
C PRO A 100 -8.11 -34.03 12.62
N LYS A 101 -8.09 -33.16 11.60
CA LYS A 101 -7.57 -33.48 10.26
C LYS A 101 -6.11 -33.95 10.28
N ARG A 102 -5.30 -33.52 11.24
CA ARG A 102 -3.89 -33.95 11.39
C ARG A 102 -3.76 -35.44 11.73
N TYR A 103 -4.76 -36.01 12.41
CA TYR A 103 -4.77 -37.42 12.84
C TYR A 103 -5.40 -38.35 11.78
N PHE A 104 -6.24 -37.83 10.89
CA PHE A 104 -6.96 -38.61 9.89
C PHE A 104 -6.24 -38.77 8.54
N THR A 105 -5.19 -37.99 8.25
CA THR A 105 -4.48 -38.03 6.95
C THR A 105 -3.21 -38.89 6.93
N LYS A 106 -2.85 -39.58 8.02
CA LYS A 106 -1.85 -40.65 7.95
C LYS A 106 -2.54 -41.92 7.41
N GLU A 107 -1.96 -42.52 6.37
CA GLU A 107 -2.34 -43.85 5.89
C GLU A 107 -2.51 -44.83 7.06
N TYR A 108 -3.53 -45.68 6.96
CA TYR A 108 -4.05 -46.62 7.95
C TYR A 108 -3.05 -47.67 8.49
N GLY A 109 -1.76 -47.55 8.18
CA GLY A 109 -0.73 -48.58 8.37
C GLY A 109 0.13 -48.48 9.64
N ASP A 110 0.04 -47.42 10.44
CA ASP A 110 0.91 -47.22 11.62
C ASP A 110 0.10 -46.76 12.86
N LEU A 111 -1.12 -47.28 12.97
CA LEU A 111 -2.24 -46.73 13.76
C LEU A 111 -2.31 -47.22 15.23
N GLY A 112 -1.23 -47.75 15.79
CA GLY A 112 -1.24 -48.32 17.15
C GLY A 112 -1.23 -47.26 18.25
N ASP A 113 -0.21 -46.39 18.25
CA ASP A 113 0.07 -45.52 19.39
C ASP A 113 -0.47 -44.08 19.21
N GLU A 114 -0.49 -43.55 18.00
CA GLU A 114 -0.92 -42.16 17.74
C GLU A 114 -2.46 -42.01 17.73
N ALA A 115 -3.19 -43.03 17.26
CA ALA A 115 -4.64 -43.06 17.37
C ALA A 115 -5.10 -43.28 18.82
N MET A 116 -4.29 -43.96 19.64
CA MET A 116 -4.49 -44.06 21.08
C MET A 116 -4.41 -42.67 21.73
N TRP A 117 -3.41 -41.85 21.41
CA TRP A 117 -3.30 -40.49 21.95
C TRP A 117 -4.43 -39.58 21.50
N PHE A 118 -4.91 -39.70 20.25
CA PHE A 118 -6.09 -38.97 19.78
C PHE A 118 -7.37 -39.42 20.49
N PHE A 119 -7.60 -40.74 20.62
CA PHE A 119 -8.72 -41.29 21.39
C PHE A 119 -8.64 -40.87 22.86
N LEU A 120 -7.44 -40.87 23.46
CA LEU A 120 -7.22 -40.41 24.83
C LEU A 120 -7.43 -38.90 24.97
N LEU A 121 -7.06 -38.08 23.99
CA LEU A 121 -7.32 -36.63 24.00
C LEU A 121 -8.82 -36.34 23.90
N LEU A 122 -9.55 -37.11 23.06
CA LEU A 122 -10.99 -36.95 22.81
C LEU A 122 -11.86 -37.61 23.91
N LEU A 123 -11.37 -38.70 24.51
CA LEU A 123 -11.92 -39.32 25.71
C LEU A 123 -11.51 -38.56 26.97
N SER A 124 -10.44 -37.77 27.00
CA SER A 124 -10.04 -37.04 28.21
C SER A 124 -11.12 -36.08 28.70
N PRO A 125 -11.82 -35.28 27.88
CA PRO A 125 -12.94 -34.49 28.37
C PRO A 125 -14.10 -35.38 28.80
N ILE A 126 -14.37 -36.51 28.14
CA ILE A 126 -15.43 -37.46 28.53
C ILE A 126 -15.11 -38.14 29.87
N LEU A 127 -13.87 -38.58 30.06
CA LEU A 127 -13.36 -39.20 31.27
C LEU A 127 -13.32 -38.19 32.41
N VAL A 128 -12.90 -36.96 32.15
CA VAL A 128 -12.93 -35.88 33.14
C VAL A 128 -14.38 -35.52 33.50
N VAL A 129 -15.30 -35.45 32.53
CA VAL A 129 -16.74 -35.30 32.80
C VAL A 129 -17.29 -36.47 33.62
N LEU A 130 -16.89 -37.72 33.33
CA LEU A 130 -17.31 -38.91 34.08
C LEU A 130 -16.72 -38.95 35.50
N VAL A 131 -15.46 -38.56 35.69
CA VAL A 131 -14.83 -38.43 37.01
C VAL A 131 -15.50 -37.31 37.82
N ILE A 132 -15.83 -36.19 37.16
CA ILE A 132 -16.52 -35.05 37.78
C ILE A 132 -17.99 -35.38 38.10
N PHE A 133 -18.67 -36.13 37.24
CA PHE A 133 -20.02 -36.62 37.48
C PHE A 133 -20.04 -37.69 38.58
N GLY A 134 -19.00 -38.53 38.63
CA GLY A 134 -18.76 -39.47 39.73
C GLY A 134 -18.51 -38.76 41.07
N THR A 135 -17.78 -37.65 41.09
CA THR A 135 -17.59 -36.84 42.30
C THR A 135 -18.81 -35.99 42.66
N LEU A 136 -19.64 -35.57 41.69
CA LEU A 136 -20.96 -34.95 41.93
C LEU A 136 -21.93 -35.87 42.66
N LEU A 137 -21.91 -37.17 42.35
CA LEU A 137 -22.71 -38.19 43.05
C LEU A 137 -22.26 -38.39 44.51
N ILE A 138 -21.05 -37.95 44.87
CA ILE A 138 -20.43 -38.17 46.17
C ILE A 138 -20.38 -36.86 47.01
N HIS A 139 -20.31 -35.68 46.38
CA HIS A 139 -20.21 -34.40 47.08
C HIS A 139 -20.92 -33.24 46.34
N ASP A 140 -21.75 -32.47 47.07
CA ASP A 140 -22.37 -31.20 46.65
C ASP A 140 -21.31 -30.09 46.48
N LEU A 141 -20.49 -30.15 45.42
CA LEU A 141 -19.39 -29.22 45.17
C LEU A 141 -19.79 -28.11 44.17
N PRO A 142 -19.73 -26.81 44.56
CA PRO A 142 -20.09 -25.68 43.69
C PRO A 142 -19.11 -25.43 42.53
N PHE A 143 -18.07 -26.26 42.36
CA PHE A 143 -16.98 -26.09 41.39
C PHE A 143 -17.16 -26.88 40.07
N VAL A 144 -18.21 -27.68 39.96
CA VAL A 144 -18.40 -28.59 38.81
C VAL A 144 -18.98 -27.88 37.59
N LEU A 145 -19.98 -27.03 37.79
CA LEU A 145 -20.58 -26.24 36.71
C LEU A 145 -19.56 -25.36 35.95
N PRO A 146 -18.66 -24.60 36.61
CA PRO A 146 -17.63 -23.85 35.89
C PRO A 146 -16.67 -24.76 35.13
N PHE A 147 -16.36 -25.96 35.63
CA PHE A 147 -15.49 -26.90 34.94
C PHE A 147 -16.10 -27.45 33.64
N LEU A 148 -17.39 -27.81 33.66
CA LEU A 148 -18.12 -28.22 32.46
C LEU A 148 -18.21 -27.10 31.41
N ILE A 149 -18.36 -25.85 31.87
CA ILE A 149 -18.28 -24.66 31.01
C ILE A 149 -16.89 -24.55 30.38
N PHE A 150 -15.80 -24.71 31.13
CA PHE A 150 -14.45 -24.66 30.54
C PHE A 150 -14.20 -25.72 29.47
N ILE A 151 -14.64 -26.97 29.69
CA ILE A 151 -14.48 -28.06 28.72
C ILE A 151 -15.22 -27.77 27.40
N LEU A 152 -16.41 -27.20 27.47
CA LEU A 152 -17.23 -26.93 26.27
C LEU A 152 -16.81 -25.64 25.55
N TYR A 153 -16.52 -24.57 26.30
CA TYR A 153 -16.27 -23.25 25.74
C TYR A 153 -14.87 -23.08 25.17
N ILE A 154 -13.84 -23.73 25.74
CA ILE A 154 -12.46 -23.60 25.23
C ILE A 154 -12.34 -24.09 23.78
N PRO A 155 -12.80 -25.31 23.40
CA PRO A 155 -12.74 -25.76 22.01
C PRO A 155 -13.57 -24.89 21.07
N ALA A 156 -14.76 -24.45 21.50
CA ALA A 156 -15.61 -23.56 20.72
C ALA A 156 -14.91 -22.21 20.44
N PHE A 157 -14.24 -21.65 21.46
CA PHE A 157 -13.48 -20.42 21.34
C PHE A 157 -12.23 -20.59 20.46
N MET A 158 -11.51 -21.71 20.57
CA MET A 158 -10.36 -22.02 19.71
C MET A 158 -10.75 -22.14 18.23
N LEU A 159 -11.94 -22.68 17.94
CA LEU A 159 -12.46 -22.74 16.58
C LEU A 159 -12.93 -21.36 16.07
N LEU A 160 -13.55 -20.55 16.94
CA LEU A 160 -14.13 -19.25 16.60
C LEU A 160 -13.10 -18.13 16.48
N MET A 161 -12.06 -18.13 17.32
CA MET A 161 -11.08 -17.03 17.42
C MET A 161 -10.34 -16.73 16.11
N PRO A 162 -9.79 -17.70 15.36
CA PRO A 162 -9.09 -17.40 14.12
C PRO A 162 -10.00 -16.77 13.07
N PHE A 163 -11.27 -17.19 13.04
CA PHE A 163 -12.27 -16.58 12.17
C PHE A 163 -12.52 -15.12 12.54
N LEU A 164 -12.76 -14.83 13.83
CA LEU A 164 -12.94 -13.45 14.31
C LEU A 164 -11.69 -12.59 14.09
N ALA A 165 -10.50 -13.15 14.35
CA ALA A 165 -9.22 -12.48 14.12
C ALA A 165 -9.01 -12.15 12.64
N LYS A 166 -9.42 -13.03 11.72
CA LYS A 166 -9.38 -12.78 10.28
C LYS A 166 -10.32 -11.63 9.87
N LEU A 167 -11.51 -11.55 10.46
CA LEU A 167 -12.43 -10.43 10.22
C LEU A 167 -11.85 -9.11 10.71
N ILE A 168 -11.24 -9.10 11.91
CA ILE A 168 -10.55 -7.93 12.46
C ILE A 168 -9.37 -7.54 11.57
N TYR A 169 -8.55 -8.51 11.15
CA TYR A 169 -7.41 -8.29 10.26
C TYR A 169 -7.85 -7.59 8.97
N PHE A 170 -8.89 -8.09 8.29
CA PHE A 170 -9.41 -7.46 7.08
C PHE A 170 -10.02 -6.08 7.33
N ALA A 171 -10.68 -5.88 8.47
CA ALA A 171 -11.23 -4.59 8.84
C ALA A 171 -10.14 -3.54 9.07
N ILE A 172 -9.05 -3.92 9.77
CA ILE A 172 -7.88 -3.06 9.97
C ILE A 172 -7.22 -2.76 8.61
N SER A 173 -6.93 -3.79 7.82
CA SER A 173 -6.32 -3.67 6.49
C SER A 173 -7.05 -2.64 5.62
N ARG A 174 -8.38 -2.81 5.44
CA ARG A 174 -9.18 -1.86 4.64
C ARG A 174 -9.16 -0.45 5.20
N ARG A 175 -9.25 -0.30 6.52
CA ARG A 175 -9.21 1.03 7.16
C ARG A 175 -7.88 1.74 6.90
N ARG A 176 -6.77 0.98 6.85
CA ARG A 176 -5.45 1.51 6.52
C ARG A 176 -5.37 2.00 5.07
N GLU A 177 -5.95 1.27 4.12
CA GLU A 177 -6.03 1.68 2.71
C GLU A 177 -6.80 3.01 2.52
N TYR A 178 -7.98 3.17 3.15
CA TYR A 178 -8.74 4.41 3.05
C TYR A 178 -8.00 5.61 3.68
N LEU A 179 -7.27 5.37 4.78
CA LEU A 179 -6.44 6.42 5.37
C LEU A 179 -5.27 6.78 4.45
N ALA A 180 -4.64 5.79 3.81
CA ALA A 180 -3.56 6.03 2.85
C ALA A 180 -4.04 6.78 1.59
N ASP A 181 -5.26 6.52 1.11
CA ASP A 181 -5.91 7.31 0.05
C ASP A 181 -6.10 8.77 0.45
N ALA A 182 -6.64 8.99 1.66
CA ALA A 182 -6.86 10.33 2.18
C ALA A 182 -5.54 11.09 2.39
N CYS A 183 -4.49 10.40 2.86
CA CYS A 183 -3.13 10.93 2.97
C CYS A 183 -2.55 11.28 1.60
N SER A 184 -2.68 10.41 0.61
CA SER A 184 -2.20 10.69 -0.75
C SER A 184 -2.89 11.91 -1.35
N ALA A 185 -4.22 12.00 -1.25
CA ALA A 185 -4.97 13.16 -1.69
C ALA A 185 -4.50 14.45 -1.01
N LEU A 186 -4.20 14.40 0.29
CA LEU A 186 -3.67 15.53 1.06
C LEU A 186 -2.24 15.91 0.64
N TYR A 187 -1.31 14.94 0.56
CA TYR A 187 0.09 15.18 0.23
C TYR A 187 0.27 15.73 -1.18
N THR A 188 -0.47 15.16 -2.13
CA THR A 188 -0.42 15.58 -3.54
C THR A 188 -1.26 16.82 -3.82
N ARG A 189 -2.23 17.11 -2.94
CA ARG A 189 -3.35 18.03 -3.16
C ARG A 189 -4.13 17.75 -4.45
N TYR A 190 -4.08 16.50 -4.94
CA TYR A 190 -4.63 16.11 -6.24
C TYR A 190 -5.23 14.70 -6.21
N PRO A 191 -6.46 14.53 -5.69
CA PRO A 191 -7.08 13.21 -5.54
C PRO A 191 -7.29 12.49 -6.89
N GLU A 192 -7.50 13.22 -7.99
CA GLU A 192 -7.67 12.63 -9.32
C GLU A 192 -6.41 11.87 -9.78
N GLY A 193 -5.21 12.26 -9.34
CA GLY A 193 -3.98 11.55 -9.67
C GLY A 193 -4.02 10.09 -9.22
N LEU A 194 -4.40 9.86 -7.95
CA LEU A 194 -4.54 8.50 -7.43
C LEU A 194 -5.76 7.79 -8.03
N ALA A 195 -6.89 8.48 -8.24
CA ALA A 195 -8.08 7.89 -8.83
C ALA A 195 -7.83 7.35 -10.25
N SER A 196 -7.20 8.15 -11.12
CA SER A 196 -6.82 7.76 -12.49
C SER A 196 -5.81 6.61 -12.48
N ALA A 197 -4.84 6.63 -11.57
CA ALA A 197 -3.88 5.53 -11.41
C ALA A 197 -4.58 4.22 -11.05
N LEU A 198 -5.46 4.24 -10.03
CA LEU A 198 -6.25 3.09 -9.60
C LEU A 198 -7.15 2.54 -10.72
N GLU A 199 -7.72 3.41 -11.55
CA GLU A 199 -8.53 3.01 -12.71
C GLU A 199 -7.69 2.28 -13.77
N LYS A 200 -6.50 2.79 -14.10
CA LYS A 200 -5.56 2.11 -15.00
C LYS A 200 -5.11 0.76 -14.46
N MET A 201 -4.84 0.68 -13.16
CA MET A 201 -4.42 -0.55 -12.48
C MET A 201 -5.55 -1.58 -12.45
N ALA A 202 -6.79 -1.16 -12.19
CA ALA A 202 -7.96 -2.03 -12.20
C ALA A 202 -8.26 -2.63 -13.57
N ASN A 203 -7.92 -1.91 -14.64
CA ASN A 203 -8.09 -2.35 -16.03
C ASN A 203 -6.88 -3.14 -16.57
N SER A 204 -5.78 -3.22 -15.84
CA SER A 204 -4.60 -3.99 -16.26
C SER A 204 -4.80 -5.48 -15.99
N THR A 205 -4.37 -6.32 -16.94
CA THR A 205 -4.41 -7.79 -16.84
C THR A 205 -3.06 -8.40 -16.44
N ASP A 206 -2.03 -7.56 -16.32
CA ASP A 206 -0.67 -8.01 -16.03
C ASP A 206 -0.54 -8.42 -14.56
N GLN A 207 -0.13 -9.67 -14.33
CA GLN A 207 0.13 -10.20 -12.99
C GLN A 207 1.60 -10.02 -12.63
N VAL A 208 1.86 -9.82 -11.33
CA VAL A 208 3.23 -9.72 -10.80
C VAL A 208 3.95 -11.05 -11.05
N LEU A 209 5.18 -11.00 -11.56
CA LEU A 209 5.93 -12.19 -11.99
C LEU A 209 6.25 -13.15 -10.83
N ALA A 210 6.42 -12.61 -9.62
CA ALA A 210 6.67 -13.41 -8.43
C ALA A 210 6.12 -12.71 -7.16
N ALA A 211 5.12 -13.34 -6.54
CA ALA A 211 4.61 -12.96 -5.22
C ALA A 211 4.34 -14.20 -4.38
N SER A 212 4.47 -14.06 -3.05
CA SER A 212 4.12 -15.10 -2.08
C SER A 212 2.82 -14.73 -1.37
N ALA A 213 2.05 -15.71 -0.89
CA ALA A 213 0.81 -15.45 -0.15
C ALA A 213 1.04 -14.61 1.11
N ALA A 214 2.25 -14.69 1.67
CA ALA A 214 2.68 -13.90 2.82
C ALA A 214 2.97 -12.43 2.49
N THR A 215 3.33 -12.11 1.24
CA THR A 215 3.63 -10.75 0.78
C THR A 215 2.48 -10.10 0.03
N ALA A 216 1.42 -10.85 -0.30
CA ALA A 216 0.21 -10.36 -0.97
C ALA A 216 -0.39 -9.07 -0.36
N PRO A 217 -0.48 -8.91 0.98
CA PRO A 217 -1.08 -7.71 1.59
C PRO A 217 -0.25 -6.43 1.44
N ILE A 218 0.99 -6.53 0.95
CA ILE A 218 1.91 -5.40 0.79
C ILE A 218 1.70 -4.71 -0.56
N TYR A 219 1.11 -5.41 -1.54
CA TYR A 219 0.90 -4.88 -2.88
C TYR A 219 -0.38 -4.04 -2.96
N ILE A 220 -0.32 -2.92 -3.68
CA ILE A 220 -1.50 -2.07 -3.95
C ILE A 220 -2.58 -2.81 -4.77
N VAL A 221 -2.16 -3.73 -5.65
CA VAL A 221 -3.05 -4.66 -6.38
C VAL A 221 -2.69 -6.08 -5.98
N ASN A 222 -3.71 -6.83 -5.54
CA ASN A 222 -3.54 -8.23 -5.14
C ASN A 222 -2.93 -9.07 -6.28
N PRO A 223 -1.75 -9.68 -6.07
CA PRO A 223 -1.06 -10.45 -7.10
C PRO A 223 -1.77 -11.76 -7.47
N TYR A 224 -2.68 -12.26 -6.64
CA TYR A 224 -3.45 -13.49 -6.88
C TYR A 224 -4.82 -13.24 -7.52
N ARG A 225 -5.01 -12.07 -8.14
CA ARG A 225 -6.27 -11.74 -8.81
C ARG A 225 -6.41 -12.55 -10.11
N GLU A 226 -7.43 -13.41 -10.17
CA GLU A 226 -7.78 -14.13 -11.39
C GLU A 226 -8.68 -13.27 -12.32
N PRO A 227 -8.55 -13.41 -13.65
CA PRO A 227 -9.47 -12.77 -14.60
C PRO A 227 -10.92 -13.22 -14.34
N GLY A 228 -11.79 -12.27 -13.97
CA GLY A 228 -13.21 -12.54 -13.68
C GLY A 228 -13.59 -12.55 -12.20
N MET A 229 -12.64 -12.49 -11.26
CA MET A 229 -12.96 -12.24 -9.85
C MET A 229 -13.47 -10.81 -9.67
N ALA A 230 -14.62 -10.66 -9.02
CA ALA A 230 -15.20 -9.35 -8.72
C ALA A 230 -14.25 -8.57 -7.80
N ALA A 231 -14.13 -7.26 -8.02
CA ALA A 231 -13.33 -6.36 -7.17
C ALA A 231 -13.87 -6.23 -5.73
N SER A 232 -14.91 -6.99 -5.35
CA SER A 232 -15.73 -6.80 -4.16
C SER A 232 -15.84 -8.04 -3.27
N ASP A 233 -14.79 -8.84 -3.17
CA ASP A 233 -14.82 -10.00 -2.29
C ASP A 233 -14.61 -9.59 -0.83
N ILE A 234 -15.55 -10.00 0.02
CA ILE A 234 -15.54 -9.82 1.48
C ILE A 234 -14.26 -10.34 2.16
N THR A 235 -13.48 -11.17 1.47
CA THR A 235 -12.18 -11.73 1.87
C THR A 235 -10.97 -11.01 1.30
N SER A 236 -11.16 -9.91 0.55
CA SER A 236 -10.07 -9.09 0.03
C SER A 236 -9.42 -8.28 1.15
N THR A 237 -8.08 -8.27 1.15
CA THR A 237 -7.26 -7.41 2.03
C THR A 237 -7.38 -5.93 1.66
N HIS A 238 -7.81 -5.62 0.44
CA HIS A 238 -8.04 -4.26 -0.05
C HIS A 238 -9.53 -3.99 -0.23
N PRO A 239 -9.99 -2.76 0.03
CA PRO A 239 -11.34 -2.37 -0.30
C PRO A 239 -11.54 -2.33 -1.82
N PRO A 240 -12.80 -2.40 -2.31
CA PRO A 240 -13.06 -2.39 -3.74
C PRO A 240 -12.47 -1.15 -4.41
N ILE A 241 -11.68 -1.34 -5.48
CA ILE A 241 -11.00 -0.23 -6.17
C ILE A 241 -12.01 0.80 -6.69
N SER A 242 -13.15 0.35 -7.22
CA SER A 242 -14.23 1.22 -7.69
C SER A 242 -14.81 2.11 -6.58
N GLU A 243 -14.80 1.65 -5.33
CA GLU A 243 -15.22 2.43 -4.19
C GLU A 243 -14.21 3.55 -3.88
N ARG A 244 -12.91 3.20 -3.82
CA ARG A 244 -11.82 4.17 -3.61
C ARG A 244 -11.83 5.27 -4.68
N ILE A 245 -11.98 4.89 -5.95
CA ILE A 245 -12.06 5.83 -7.08
C ILE A 245 -13.23 6.81 -6.89
N ARG A 246 -14.43 6.29 -6.56
CA ARG A 246 -15.60 7.16 -6.32
C ARG A 246 -15.37 8.14 -5.17
N ILE A 247 -14.75 7.69 -4.08
CA ILE A 247 -14.47 8.54 -2.92
C ILE A 247 -13.50 9.66 -3.31
N LEU A 248 -12.39 9.33 -3.95
CA LEU A 248 -11.39 10.30 -4.38
C LEU A 248 -11.97 11.35 -5.35
N ARG A 249 -12.78 10.90 -6.32
CA ARG A 249 -13.43 11.79 -7.30
C ARG A 249 -14.56 12.65 -6.71
N ALA A 250 -15.11 12.27 -5.56
CA ALA A 250 -16.13 13.04 -4.86
C ALA A 250 -15.55 14.15 -3.96
N MET A 251 -14.23 14.20 -3.77
CA MET A 251 -13.60 15.21 -2.91
C MET A 251 -13.64 16.60 -3.54
N ALA A 252 -14.15 17.60 -2.81
CA ALA A 252 -14.07 19.01 -3.20
C ALA A 252 -12.74 19.69 -2.77
N HIS A 253 -12.14 19.22 -1.69
CA HIS A 253 -10.90 19.74 -1.10
C HIS A 253 -9.97 18.61 -0.68
N ALA A 254 -8.66 18.85 -0.73
CA ALA A 254 -7.67 17.92 -0.24
C ALA A 254 -7.58 18.01 1.30
N SER A 255 -8.41 17.23 1.99
CA SER A 255 -8.41 17.10 3.45
C SER A 255 -8.93 15.75 3.92
N TYR A 256 -8.56 15.33 5.14
CA TYR A 256 -9.10 14.11 5.73
C TYR A 256 -10.61 14.19 5.99
N ALA A 257 -11.11 15.36 6.38
CA ALA A 257 -12.53 15.57 6.65
C ALA A 257 -13.37 15.41 5.38
N GLU A 258 -12.88 15.94 4.25
CA GLU A 258 -13.57 15.81 2.97
C GLU A 258 -13.56 14.37 2.45
N TYR A 259 -12.42 13.67 2.59
CA TYR A 259 -12.34 12.24 2.26
C TYR A 259 -13.33 11.41 3.10
N ASP A 260 -13.37 11.64 4.42
CA ASP A 260 -14.26 10.91 5.33
C ASP A 260 -15.74 11.23 5.09
N LYS A 261 -16.05 12.46 4.69
CA LYS A 261 -17.39 12.87 4.26
C LYS A 261 -17.80 12.10 2.99
N ALA A 262 -16.96 12.13 1.94
CA ALA A 262 -17.21 11.41 0.70
C ALA A 262 -17.36 9.89 0.94
N TYR A 263 -16.54 9.31 1.82
CA TYR A 263 -16.67 7.91 2.24
C TYR A 263 -18.05 7.59 2.82
N ARG A 264 -18.52 8.41 3.79
CA ARG A 264 -19.81 8.21 4.45
C ARG A 264 -20.99 8.34 3.49
N GLU A 265 -20.94 9.33 2.60
CA GLU A 265 -21.96 9.55 1.57
C GLU A 265 -22.05 8.36 0.59
N ILE A 266 -20.92 7.86 0.09
CA ILE A 266 -20.88 6.75 -0.86
C ILE A 266 -21.30 5.42 -0.23
N ARG A 267 -20.97 5.21 1.05
CA ARG A 267 -21.30 3.98 1.78
C ARG A 267 -22.68 4.00 2.43
N GLY A 268 -23.31 5.17 2.56
CA GLY A 268 -24.56 5.35 3.30
C GLY A 268 -24.44 4.96 4.77
N ILE A 269 -23.28 5.22 5.39
CA ILE A 269 -23.03 4.94 6.81
C ILE A 269 -22.51 6.20 7.51
N ASP A 270 -23.02 6.48 8.71
CA ASP A 270 -22.56 7.66 9.48
C ASP A 270 -21.21 7.45 10.18
N LYS A 271 -20.71 6.21 10.17
CA LYS A 271 -19.46 5.84 10.85
C LYS A 271 -18.24 6.30 10.05
N SER A 272 -17.43 7.13 10.69
CA SER A 272 -16.15 7.63 10.15
C SER A 272 -15.13 6.49 9.95
N VAL A 273 -14.45 6.52 8.80
CA VAL A 273 -13.33 5.61 8.49
C VAL A 273 -12.02 6.18 9.00
N ILE A 274 -11.87 7.50 9.03
CA ILE A 274 -10.67 8.17 9.53
C ILE A 274 -10.71 8.26 11.07
N PRO A 275 -9.60 8.02 11.79
CA PRO A 275 -9.59 8.21 13.24
C PRO A 275 -9.86 9.66 13.65
N ALA A 276 -10.61 9.86 14.75
CA ALA A 276 -11.00 11.20 15.21
C ALA A 276 -9.80 12.12 15.48
N TYR A 277 -8.71 11.58 16.03
CA TYR A 277 -7.48 12.36 16.25
C TYR A 277 -6.85 12.85 14.93
N THR A 278 -6.97 12.07 13.85
CA THR A 278 -6.46 12.44 12.51
C THR A 278 -7.31 13.53 11.87
N LEU A 279 -8.64 13.47 12.06
CA LEU A 279 -9.56 14.52 11.61
C LEU A 279 -9.29 15.86 12.31
N ALA A 280 -8.96 15.81 13.61
CA ALA A 280 -8.66 17.01 14.41
C ALA A 280 -7.31 17.65 14.06
N ALA A 281 -6.34 16.87 13.56
CA ALA A 281 -4.96 17.31 13.38
C ALA A 281 -4.65 17.93 12.01
N ALA A 282 -5.59 17.95 11.06
CA ALA A 282 -5.27 18.24 9.66
C ALA A 282 -5.89 19.53 9.11
N GLY A 283 -5.07 20.26 8.36
CA GLY A 283 -5.50 21.44 7.60
C GLY A 283 -6.26 21.07 6.32
N THR A 284 -7.07 22.01 5.84
CA THR A 284 -7.76 21.94 4.54
C THR A 284 -6.90 22.59 3.46
N ALA A 285 -6.61 21.87 2.38
CA ALA A 285 -5.93 22.43 1.21
C ALA A 285 -6.84 22.44 -0.02
N ALA A 286 -6.75 23.50 -0.82
CA ALA A 286 -7.39 23.52 -2.14
C ALA A 286 -6.77 22.46 -3.05
N ILE A 287 -7.61 21.86 -3.91
CA ILE A 287 -7.14 20.93 -4.93
C ILE A 287 -6.32 21.70 -5.97
N ARG A 288 -5.11 21.20 -6.27
CA ARG A 288 -4.26 21.79 -7.32
C ARG A 288 -4.76 21.38 -8.71
N GLU A 289 -4.39 22.15 -9.73
CA GLU A 289 -4.64 21.77 -11.11
C GLU A 289 -3.74 20.60 -11.55
N ALA A 290 -4.17 19.90 -12.60
CA ALA A 290 -3.39 18.86 -13.26
C ALA A 290 -2.08 19.45 -13.80
N VAL A 291 -0.95 18.77 -13.60
CA VAL A 291 0.28 19.10 -14.31
C VAL A 291 0.15 18.52 -15.72
N PRO A 292 0.18 19.34 -16.78
CA PRO A 292 0.02 18.86 -18.15
C PRO A 292 1.04 17.76 -18.49
N ASP A 293 0.54 16.64 -18.98
CA ASP A 293 1.36 15.47 -19.30
C ASP A 293 1.99 15.63 -20.70
N GLY A 294 3.29 15.35 -20.81
CA GLY A 294 3.98 15.16 -22.10
C GLY A 294 4.25 16.39 -22.97
N LEU A 295 5.40 17.06 -22.73
CA LEU A 295 6.32 17.68 -23.75
C LEU A 295 7.50 18.43 -23.09
N HIS A 296 7.54 18.50 -21.77
CA HIS A 296 8.45 19.38 -21.06
C HIS A 296 9.78 18.78 -20.58
N HIS A 297 10.15 17.50 -20.69
CA HIS A 297 11.49 17.13 -20.20
C HIS A 297 12.58 17.85 -21.03
N ILE A 298 12.52 17.79 -22.35
CA ILE A 298 13.48 18.50 -23.20
C ILE A 298 13.29 20.02 -23.08
N GLN A 299 12.04 20.51 -23.04
CA GLN A 299 11.75 21.94 -22.99
C GLN A 299 12.11 22.57 -21.63
N ARG A 300 11.74 21.92 -20.52
CA ARG A 300 12.09 22.30 -19.14
C ARG A 300 13.58 22.13 -18.87
N THR A 301 14.23 21.06 -19.34
CA THR A 301 15.71 20.96 -19.29
C THR A 301 16.34 22.08 -20.10
N ARG A 302 15.80 22.43 -21.28
CA ARG A 302 16.27 23.58 -22.06
C ARG A 302 16.04 24.90 -21.34
N GLU A 303 14.90 25.09 -20.68
CA GLU A 303 14.55 26.29 -19.90
C GLU A 303 15.45 26.44 -18.66
N THR A 304 15.62 25.39 -17.85
CA THR A 304 16.51 25.41 -16.68
C THR A 304 17.96 25.62 -17.10
N THR A 305 18.39 24.95 -18.17
CA THR A 305 19.72 25.16 -18.77
C THR A 305 19.87 26.60 -19.25
N ASN A 306 18.90 27.18 -19.95
CA ASN A 306 18.92 28.57 -20.40
C ASN A 306 18.95 29.55 -19.22
N ALA A 307 18.20 29.29 -18.15
CA ALA A 307 18.21 30.11 -16.94
C ALA A 307 19.59 30.11 -16.26
N LEU A 308 20.25 28.94 -16.18
CA LEU A 308 21.61 28.81 -15.68
C LEU A 308 22.63 29.61 -16.51
N TRP A 309 22.53 29.57 -17.84
CA TRP A 309 23.40 30.34 -18.73
C TRP A 309 23.17 31.84 -18.59
N ASN A 310 21.92 32.28 -18.47
CA ASN A 310 21.56 33.69 -18.24
C ASN A 310 22.11 34.18 -16.88
N ALA A 311 21.99 33.36 -15.82
CA ALA A 311 22.56 33.68 -14.51
C ALA A 311 24.09 33.83 -14.56
N ARG A 312 24.76 33.08 -15.44
CA ARG A 312 26.22 33.18 -15.70
C ARG A 312 26.60 34.20 -16.77
N LYS A 313 25.66 35.03 -17.24
CA LYS A 313 25.86 36.10 -18.26
C LYS A 313 26.45 35.63 -19.59
N TYR A 314 26.07 34.44 -20.06
CA TYR A 314 26.47 33.97 -21.39
C TYR A 314 25.71 34.73 -22.49
N ASN A 315 26.38 35.12 -23.57
CA ASN A 315 25.72 35.71 -24.74
C ASN A 315 25.16 34.60 -25.65
N ILE A 316 23.91 34.76 -26.11
CA ILE A 316 23.24 33.78 -26.98
C ILE A 316 23.09 34.38 -28.37
N ILE A 317 23.76 33.79 -29.36
CA ILE A 317 23.70 34.22 -30.76
C ILE A 317 22.91 33.19 -31.56
N ASN A 318 21.90 33.68 -32.28
CA ASN A 318 21.07 32.86 -33.16
C ASN A 318 21.60 32.99 -34.60
N CYS A 319 22.07 31.89 -35.17
CA CYS A 319 22.44 31.87 -36.58
C CYS A 319 21.20 31.66 -37.46
N ALA A 320 21.19 32.24 -38.67
CA ALA A 320 20.11 32.08 -39.65
C ALA A 320 19.82 30.62 -40.04
N CYS A 321 20.77 29.69 -39.85
CA CYS A 321 20.55 28.26 -40.06
C CYS A 321 19.81 27.57 -38.90
N GLY A 322 19.35 28.31 -37.89
CA GLY A 322 18.64 27.80 -36.72
C GLY A 322 19.54 27.32 -35.58
N THR A 323 20.86 27.36 -35.73
CA THR A 323 21.81 26.99 -34.66
C THR A 323 21.93 28.11 -33.64
N ARG A 324 21.74 27.79 -32.35
CA ARG A 324 21.95 28.71 -31.22
C ARG A 324 23.30 28.47 -30.59
N MET A 325 24.17 29.47 -30.63
CA MET A 325 25.52 29.43 -30.07
C MET A 325 25.53 30.19 -28.74
N ARG A 326 26.17 29.62 -27.72
CA ARG A 326 26.29 30.22 -26.39
C ARG A 326 27.75 30.57 -26.14
N LEU A 327 28.04 31.84 -25.94
CA LEU A 327 29.39 32.35 -25.72
C LEU A 327 29.61 32.71 -24.25
N PRO A 328 30.74 32.30 -23.66
CA PRO A 328 31.08 32.69 -22.29
C PRO A 328 31.37 34.20 -22.21
N PRO A 329 31.22 34.82 -21.03
CA PRO A 329 31.56 36.24 -20.81
C PRO A 329 33.02 36.58 -21.15
N SER A 330 33.91 35.58 -21.18
CA SER A 330 35.32 35.72 -21.51
C SER A 330 35.62 35.71 -23.01
N PHE A 331 34.60 35.59 -23.88
CA PHE A 331 34.78 35.58 -25.33
C PHE A 331 35.07 37.00 -25.85
N LYS A 332 36.21 37.20 -26.52
CA LYS A 332 36.74 38.54 -26.89
C LYS A 332 36.67 38.87 -28.39
N LEU A 333 36.30 37.91 -29.24
CA LEU A 333 36.25 38.15 -30.68
C LEU A 333 34.92 38.83 -31.07
N PRO A 334 34.93 39.79 -32.00
CA PRO A 334 33.72 40.50 -32.44
C PRO A 334 32.77 39.62 -33.27
N GLU A 335 33.24 38.46 -33.73
CA GLU A 335 32.52 37.57 -34.62
C GLU A 335 32.72 36.10 -34.22
N VAL A 336 31.71 35.26 -34.45
CA VAL A 336 31.76 33.81 -34.24
C VAL A 336 31.31 33.05 -35.49
N LYS A 337 32.11 32.05 -35.89
CA LYS A 337 31.78 31.15 -37.00
C LYS A 337 30.84 30.05 -36.52
N CYS A 338 29.70 29.90 -37.20
CA CYS A 338 28.75 28.83 -36.90
C CYS A 338 29.33 27.45 -37.23
N PRO A 339 29.34 26.49 -36.29
CA PRO A 339 29.87 25.14 -36.55
C PRO A 339 28.99 24.32 -37.49
N HIS A 340 27.71 24.68 -37.64
CA HIS A 340 26.77 23.93 -38.48
C HIS A 340 26.77 24.38 -39.95
N CYS A 341 26.77 25.69 -40.22
CA CYS A 341 26.69 26.22 -41.58
C CYS A 341 27.91 27.03 -42.02
N GLY A 342 28.90 27.23 -41.15
CA GLY A 342 30.12 27.98 -41.45
C GLY A 342 29.94 29.50 -41.56
N ARG A 343 28.72 30.04 -41.42
CA ARG A 343 28.44 31.48 -41.51
C ARG A 343 29.01 32.23 -40.31
N ILE A 344 29.55 33.43 -40.56
CA ILE A 344 30.07 34.34 -39.53
C ILE A 344 28.91 35.15 -38.96
N ASN A 345 28.80 35.23 -37.63
CA ASN A 345 27.75 35.97 -36.93
C ASN A 345 28.38 36.98 -35.97
N PRO A 346 27.87 38.22 -35.87
CA PRO A 346 28.35 39.21 -34.92
C PRO A 346 27.98 38.80 -33.48
N VAL A 347 28.85 39.17 -32.52
CA VAL A 347 28.77 38.76 -31.10
C VAL A 347 28.02 39.73 -30.20
#